data_AF-A0A9W6HXT5-F1
#
_entry.id   AF-A0A9W6HXT5-F1
#
_cell.length_a   1.000
_cell.length_b   1.000
_cell.length_c   1.000
_cell.angle_alpha   90.00
_cell.angle_beta   90.00
_cell.angle_gamma   90.00
#
_symmetry.space_group_name_H-M   'P 1'
#
loop_
_entity.id
_entity.type
_entity.pdbx_description
1 polymer ?
#
loop_
_entity_poly.entity_id
_entity_poly.type
_entity_poly.pdbx_seq_one_letter_code
_entity_poly.pdbx_strand_id
1 'polypeptide(L)'
;MRQQPQELLARWEITVIEQEMPMVRIGVTGHMNLTPATTHLVRDELRSHLRRVGHDLVGVSCIAQGADSLFAETVLEMGGTLEVVLPSQDYRAAKVKPDHAERFDRLLGKAAQVHVMAFEHANREAYVAANEAMLGSVTELVAVWDGESPVDAGGTASVVAEARRRGLPVTVIWPEGASRR
;
A
#
# COMPACT_ATOMS: atom_id res chain seq x y z
N MET A 1 62.98 -33.61 -20.76
CA MET A 1 61.69 -33.49 -21.46
C MET A 1 60.73 -32.83 -20.47
N ARG A 2 60.27 -31.61 -20.77
CA ARG A 2 59.47 -30.77 -19.87
C ARG A 2 58.01 -31.25 -19.89
N GLN A 3 57.40 -31.45 -18.73
CA GLN A 3 55.95 -31.36 -18.56
C GLN A 3 55.68 -30.20 -17.60
N GLN A 4 54.95 -29.21 -18.09
CA GLN A 4 54.40 -28.10 -17.31
C GLN A 4 53.11 -28.58 -16.64
N PRO A 5 52.83 -28.22 -15.37
CA PRO A 5 51.47 -28.19 -14.87
C PRO A 5 50.87 -26.80 -15.16
N GLN A 6 50.23 -26.65 -16.32
CA GLN A 6 49.28 -25.57 -16.60
C GLN A 6 47.86 -26.11 -16.43
N GLU A 7 47.41 -26.37 -15.20
CA GLU A 7 45.98 -26.60 -14.94
C GLU A 7 45.63 -26.07 -13.54
N LEU A 8 45.63 -24.75 -13.42
CA LEU A 8 44.99 -24.05 -12.32
C LEU A 8 44.33 -22.81 -12.94
N LEU A 9 43.05 -22.64 -12.60
CA LEU A 9 42.17 -21.52 -12.98
C LEU A 9 41.39 -21.70 -14.30
N ALA A 10 40.53 -22.72 -14.35
CA ALA A 10 39.34 -22.67 -15.20
C ALA A 10 38.10 -22.99 -14.36
N ARG A 11 37.07 -22.14 -14.53
CA ARG A 11 35.67 -22.30 -14.09
C ARG A 11 35.33 -21.82 -12.69
N TRP A 12 35.43 -20.51 -12.49
CA TRP A 12 34.40 -19.79 -11.75
C TRP A 12 33.84 -18.74 -12.69
N GLU A 13 32.79 -19.09 -13.43
CA GLU A 13 31.94 -18.09 -14.06
C GLU A 13 31.32 -17.29 -12.92
N ILE A 14 31.79 -16.05 -12.74
CA ILE A 14 31.13 -15.08 -11.86
C ILE A 14 29.81 -14.75 -12.55
N THR A 15 28.76 -15.50 -12.22
CA THR A 15 27.40 -15.09 -12.52
C THR A 15 27.15 -13.85 -11.68
N VAL A 16 27.16 -12.68 -12.31
CA VAL A 16 26.58 -11.48 -11.73
C VAL A 16 25.10 -11.80 -11.56
N ILE A 17 24.70 -12.15 -10.32
CA ILE A 17 23.29 -12.20 -9.99
C ILE A 17 22.85 -10.75 -9.99
N GLU A 18 22.24 -10.29 -11.08
CA GLU A 18 21.42 -9.08 -11.07
C GLU A 18 20.35 -9.33 -10.02
N GLN A 19 20.61 -8.88 -8.79
CA GLN A 19 19.59 -8.82 -7.76
C GLN A 19 18.59 -7.80 -8.28
N GLU A 20 17.53 -8.28 -8.91
CA GLU A 20 16.30 -7.52 -9.09
C GLU A 20 15.99 -6.95 -7.70
N MET A 21 16.22 -5.65 -7.50
CA MET A 21 15.89 -5.04 -6.22
C MET A 21 14.41 -5.32 -6.00
N PRO A 22 14.02 -5.99 -4.90
CA PRO A 22 12.63 -6.37 -4.72
C PRO A 22 11.80 -5.09 -4.79
N MET A 23 10.89 -5.01 -5.78
CA MET A 23 9.99 -3.88 -5.92
C MET A 23 9.33 -3.60 -4.58
N VAL A 24 9.49 -2.39 -4.05
CA VAL A 24 8.92 -2.06 -2.75
C VAL A 24 7.44 -1.78 -2.94
N ARG A 25 6.60 -2.61 -2.31
CA ARG A 25 5.14 -2.58 -2.45
C ARG A 25 4.55 -2.18 -1.11
N ILE A 26 3.92 -1.02 -1.04
CA ILE A 26 3.40 -0.46 0.20
C ILE A 26 1.89 -0.44 0.16
N GLY A 27 1.28 -1.18 1.08
CA GLY A 27 -0.16 -1.13 1.33
C GLY A 27 -0.53 0.02 2.25
N VAL A 28 -1.76 0.50 2.18
CA VAL A 28 -2.30 1.48 3.13
C VAL A 28 -3.58 0.99 3.78
N THR A 29 -3.76 1.39 5.04
CA THR A 29 -5.05 1.41 5.73
C THR A 29 -5.14 2.65 6.61
N GLY A 30 -6.34 3.16 6.89
CA GLY A 30 -6.47 4.25 7.85
C GLY A 30 -7.84 4.91 7.92
N HIS A 31 -7.88 6.00 8.68
CA HIS A 31 -9.11 6.75 8.96
C HIS A 31 -9.68 7.47 7.74
N MET A 32 -11.02 7.42 7.61
CA MET A 32 -11.74 8.11 6.53
C MET A 32 -12.04 9.59 6.82
N ASN A 33 -12.02 9.98 8.09
CA ASN A 33 -12.58 11.22 8.63
C ASN A 33 -11.51 12.21 9.14
N LEU A 34 -10.34 12.24 8.50
CA LEU A 34 -9.26 13.16 8.86
C LEU A 34 -9.72 14.64 8.80
N THR A 35 -9.23 15.46 9.74
CA THR A 35 -9.40 16.93 9.64
C THR A 35 -8.51 17.49 8.52
N PRO A 36 -8.79 18.70 8.00
CA PRO A 36 -7.91 19.35 7.02
C PRO A 36 -6.48 19.51 7.55
N ALA A 37 -6.31 19.95 8.80
CA ALA A 37 -4.99 20.10 9.42
C ALA A 37 -4.24 18.75 9.48
N THR A 38 -4.91 17.68 9.90
CA THR A 38 -4.34 16.33 9.93
C THR A 38 -4.02 15.80 8.54
N THR A 39 -4.82 16.14 7.53
CA THR A 39 -4.53 15.77 6.15
C THR A 39 -3.19 16.33 5.68
N HIS A 40 -2.85 17.57 6.07
CA HIS A 40 -1.53 18.15 5.76
C HIS A 40 -0.40 17.44 6.50
N LEU A 41 -0.54 17.24 7.82
CA LEU A 41 0.48 16.56 8.63
C LEU A 41 0.76 15.14 8.15
N VAL A 42 -0.30 14.37 7.88
CA VAL A 42 -0.17 13.00 7.36
C VAL A 42 0.47 12.99 5.98
N ARG A 43 0.14 13.96 5.10
CA ARG A 43 0.76 14.06 3.77
C ARG A 43 2.27 14.27 3.88
N ASP A 44 2.72 15.11 4.80
CA ASP A 44 4.14 15.38 4.98
C ASP A 44 4.89 14.16 5.52
N GLU A 45 4.32 13.44 6.49
CA GLU A 45 4.88 12.17 6.97
C GLU A 45 4.88 11.08 5.89
N LEU A 46 3.81 10.96 5.10
CA LEU A 46 3.75 10.04 3.97
C LEU A 46 4.87 10.36 2.97
N ARG A 47 5.06 11.62 2.59
CA ARG A 47 6.15 12.03 1.69
C ARG A 47 7.52 11.70 2.28
N SER A 48 7.73 11.99 3.56
CA SER A 48 8.97 11.68 4.27
C SER A 48 9.26 10.17 4.28
N HIS A 49 8.24 9.36 4.54
CA HIS A 49 8.33 7.91 4.53
C HIS A 49 8.62 7.36 3.13
N LEU A 50 7.81 7.71 2.13
CA LEU A 50 7.94 7.21 0.76
C LEU A 50 9.24 7.65 0.08
N ARG A 51 9.79 8.84 0.41
CA ARG A 51 11.12 9.28 -0.09
C ARG A 51 12.26 8.37 0.33
N ARG A 52 12.17 7.73 1.50
CA ARG A 52 13.21 6.82 2.00
C ARG A 52 13.22 5.49 1.26
N VAL A 53 12.12 5.16 0.59
CA VAL A 53 11.94 3.91 -0.16
C VAL A 53 12.64 3.96 -1.52
N GLY A 54 12.58 5.10 -2.20
CA GLY A 54 13.29 5.34 -3.46
C GLY A 54 12.42 5.29 -4.71
N HIS A 55 13.08 5.15 -5.87
CA HIS A 55 12.45 4.99 -7.18
C HIS A 55 12.02 3.52 -7.34
N ASP A 56 10.90 3.23 -8.01
CA ASP A 56 10.25 1.90 -8.12
C ASP A 56 9.29 1.49 -6.98
N LEU A 57 8.73 2.48 -6.27
CA LEU A 57 7.64 2.28 -5.32
C LEU A 57 6.32 1.93 -6.03
N VAL A 58 5.66 0.86 -5.58
CA VAL A 58 4.26 0.58 -5.88
C VAL A 58 3.40 0.79 -4.64
N GLY A 59 2.43 1.69 -4.70
CA GLY A 59 1.40 1.85 -3.68
C GLY A 59 0.17 1.01 -3.99
N VAL A 60 -0.32 0.24 -3.00
CA VAL A 60 -1.52 -0.59 -3.12
C VAL A 60 -2.60 -0.04 -2.18
N SER A 61 -3.76 0.32 -2.70
CA SER A 61 -4.82 0.98 -1.92
C SER A 61 -6.23 0.61 -2.37
N CYS A 62 -7.20 0.69 -1.44
CA CYS A 62 -8.63 0.62 -1.79
C CYS A 62 -9.19 1.97 -2.27
N ILE A 63 -8.37 3.05 -2.27
CA ILE A 63 -8.71 4.43 -2.65
C ILE A 63 -9.99 4.97 -1.99
N ALA A 64 -10.31 4.45 -0.80
CA ALA A 64 -11.37 4.96 0.04
C ALA A 64 -11.12 6.43 0.43
N GLN A 65 -12.19 7.13 0.84
CA GLN A 65 -12.08 8.49 1.35
C GLN A 65 -11.11 8.53 2.55
N GLY A 66 -10.34 9.62 2.69
CA GLY A 66 -9.40 9.82 3.78
C GLY A 66 -8.00 9.27 3.47
N ALA A 67 -7.47 8.45 4.39
CA ALA A 67 -6.09 7.95 4.35
C ALA A 67 -5.71 7.26 3.03
N ASP A 68 -6.54 6.35 2.55
CA ASP A 68 -6.30 5.60 1.30
C ASP A 68 -6.07 6.51 0.10
N SER A 69 -6.98 7.45 -0.13
CA SER A 69 -6.85 8.39 -1.24
C SER A 69 -5.67 9.36 -1.06
N LEU A 70 -5.39 9.78 0.18
CA LEU A 70 -4.25 10.65 0.47
C LEU A 70 -2.92 9.95 0.18
N PHE A 71 -2.80 8.67 0.56
CA PHE A 71 -1.66 7.82 0.23
C PHE A 71 -1.52 7.65 -1.28
N ALA A 72 -2.60 7.28 -1.98
CA ALA A 72 -2.59 7.07 -3.42
C ALA A 72 -2.17 8.33 -4.19
N GLU A 73 -2.68 9.51 -3.80
CA GLU A 73 -2.22 10.80 -4.34
C GLU A 73 -0.72 11.01 -4.08
N THR A 74 -0.25 10.73 -2.88
CA THR A 74 1.16 10.94 -2.50
C THR A 74 2.10 10.01 -3.27
N VAL A 75 1.73 8.74 -3.47
CA VAL A 75 2.49 7.78 -4.30
C VAL A 75 2.66 8.33 -5.72
N LEU A 76 1.57 8.78 -6.34
CA LEU A 76 1.59 9.35 -7.69
C LEU A 76 2.38 10.66 -7.77
N GLU A 77 2.26 11.54 -6.77
CA GLU A 77 3.04 12.78 -6.67
C GLU A 77 4.55 12.53 -6.59
N MET A 78 4.95 11.40 -6.00
CA MET A 78 6.35 10.97 -5.87
C MET A 78 6.86 10.22 -7.11
N GLY A 79 6.03 10.05 -8.14
CA GLY A 79 6.38 9.30 -9.37
C GLY A 79 6.31 7.79 -9.22
N GLY A 80 5.68 7.28 -8.15
CA GLY A 80 5.43 5.86 -7.95
C GLY A 80 4.22 5.34 -8.76
N THR A 81 4.07 4.03 -8.76
CA THR A 81 2.97 3.32 -9.43
C THR A 81 1.83 3.07 -8.45
N LEU A 82 0.59 3.32 -8.86
CA LEU A 82 -0.61 3.00 -8.07
C LEU A 82 -1.25 1.71 -8.57
N GLU A 83 -1.51 0.77 -7.66
CA GLU A 83 -2.39 -0.37 -7.87
C GLU A 83 -3.60 -0.25 -6.93
N VAL A 84 -4.78 -0.55 -7.46
CA VAL A 84 -6.05 -0.42 -6.72
C VAL A 84 -6.66 -1.78 -6.46
N VAL A 85 -7.12 -2.02 -5.23
CA VAL A 85 -7.87 -3.22 -4.85
C VAL A 85 -9.28 -2.81 -4.43
N LEU A 86 -10.30 -3.24 -5.18
CA LEU A 86 -11.70 -2.92 -4.90
C LEU A 86 -12.41 -4.11 -4.24
N PRO A 87 -13.11 -3.90 -3.10
CA PRO A 87 -13.87 -4.95 -2.41
C PRO A 87 -14.99 -5.59 -3.22
N SER A 88 -15.57 -4.88 -4.20
CA SER A 88 -16.74 -5.37 -4.94
C SER A 88 -16.87 -4.70 -6.30
N GLN A 89 -17.64 -5.32 -7.19
CA GLN A 89 -17.94 -4.80 -8.51
C GLN A 89 -18.73 -3.49 -8.46
N ASP A 90 -19.66 -3.35 -7.51
CA ASP A 90 -20.50 -2.17 -7.35
C ASP A 90 -19.87 -1.04 -6.52
N TYR A 91 -18.61 -1.18 -6.08
CA TYR A 91 -18.02 -0.33 -5.03
C TYR A 91 -18.15 1.16 -5.32
N ARG A 92 -17.84 1.55 -6.56
CA ARG A 92 -17.94 2.94 -7.01
C ARG A 92 -19.35 3.51 -6.91
N ALA A 93 -20.38 2.72 -7.20
CA ALA A 93 -21.77 3.15 -7.14
C ALA A 93 -22.34 3.09 -5.72
N ALA A 94 -21.95 2.07 -4.94
CA ALA A 94 -22.55 1.77 -3.65
C ALA A 94 -21.87 2.43 -2.44
N LYS A 95 -20.55 2.69 -2.51
CA LYS A 95 -19.75 3.14 -1.34
C LYS A 95 -19.10 4.51 -1.52
N VAL A 96 -18.86 4.95 -2.75
CA VAL A 96 -18.22 6.25 -3.00
C VAL A 96 -19.26 7.37 -2.96
N LYS A 97 -19.13 8.24 -1.96
CA LYS A 97 -20.01 9.40 -1.79
C LYS A 97 -19.75 10.48 -2.85
N PRO A 98 -20.75 11.33 -3.17
CA PRO A 98 -20.61 12.35 -4.21
C PRO A 98 -19.43 13.33 -4.00
N ASP A 99 -19.12 13.67 -2.75
CA ASP A 99 -18.01 14.55 -2.37
C ASP A 99 -16.61 13.92 -2.57
N HIS A 100 -16.54 12.59 -2.72
CA HIS A 100 -15.32 11.83 -3.00
C HIS A 100 -15.26 11.27 -4.43
N ALA A 101 -16.38 11.31 -5.17
CA ALA A 101 -16.55 10.70 -6.48
C ALA A 101 -15.47 11.12 -7.50
N GLU A 102 -15.27 12.41 -7.69
CA GLU A 102 -14.29 12.92 -8.67
C GLU A 102 -12.86 12.50 -8.32
N ARG A 103 -12.51 12.52 -7.02
CA ARG A 103 -11.19 12.10 -6.54
C ARG A 103 -10.99 10.62 -6.77
N PHE A 104 -11.98 9.79 -6.44
CA PHE A 104 -11.95 8.36 -6.65
C PHE A 104 -11.76 8.02 -8.14
N ASP A 105 -12.58 8.61 -9.03
CA ASP A 105 -12.52 8.34 -10.47
C ASP A 105 -11.18 8.73 -11.08
N ARG A 106 -10.63 9.88 -10.66
CA ARG A 106 -9.29 10.31 -11.08
C ARG A 106 -8.19 9.36 -10.62
N LEU A 107 -8.25 8.87 -9.38
CA LEU A 107 -7.25 7.92 -8.86
C LEU A 107 -7.36 6.58 -9.56
N LEU A 108 -8.58 6.07 -9.74
CA LEU A 108 -8.85 4.83 -10.46
C LEU A 108 -8.34 4.90 -11.91
N GLY A 109 -8.57 6.02 -12.60
CA GLY A 109 -8.09 6.24 -13.96
C GLY A 109 -6.57 6.39 -14.09
N LYS A 110 -5.84 6.60 -12.99
CA LYS A 110 -4.37 6.64 -12.95
C LYS A 110 -3.73 5.33 -12.44
N ALA A 111 -4.54 4.37 -12.00
CA ALA A 111 -4.03 3.10 -11.51
C ALA A 111 -3.43 2.30 -12.67
N ALA A 112 -2.24 1.75 -12.47
CA ALA A 112 -1.61 0.85 -13.43
C ALA A 112 -2.32 -0.51 -13.47
N GLN A 113 -2.89 -0.93 -12.32
CA GLN A 113 -3.70 -2.14 -12.21
C GLN A 113 -4.88 -1.91 -11.27
N VAL A 114 -6.00 -2.53 -11.59
CA VAL A 114 -7.20 -2.55 -10.74
C VAL A 114 -7.61 -4.00 -10.53
N HIS A 115 -7.57 -4.45 -9.28
CA HIS A 115 -8.00 -5.76 -8.88
C HIS A 115 -9.34 -5.67 -8.16
N VAL A 116 -10.38 -6.28 -8.72
CA VAL A 116 -11.73 -6.27 -8.15
C VAL A 116 -12.02 -7.65 -7.58
N MET A 117 -12.36 -7.72 -6.28
CA MET A 117 -12.74 -8.99 -5.66
C MET A 117 -14.02 -9.55 -6.28
N ALA A 118 -14.19 -10.87 -6.25
CA ALA A 118 -15.33 -11.58 -6.81
C ALA A 118 -16.60 -11.47 -5.93
N PHE A 119 -16.95 -10.26 -5.50
CA PHE A 119 -18.17 -9.95 -4.75
C PHE A 119 -19.01 -8.94 -5.54
N GLU A 120 -20.32 -9.18 -5.59
CA GLU A 120 -21.26 -8.24 -6.21
C GLU A 120 -21.38 -6.95 -5.38
N HIS A 121 -21.41 -7.08 -4.05
CA HIS A 121 -21.62 -5.97 -3.11
C HIS A 121 -20.51 -5.85 -2.06
N ALA A 122 -20.17 -4.61 -1.68
CA ALA A 122 -19.21 -4.30 -0.61
C ALA A 122 -19.81 -4.55 0.79
N ASN A 123 -19.99 -5.83 1.12
CA ASN A 123 -20.26 -6.31 2.46
C ASN A 123 -18.93 -6.47 3.25
N ARG A 124 -19.03 -6.97 4.47
CA ARG A 124 -17.86 -7.12 5.35
C ARG A 124 -16.85 -8.14 4.82
N GLU A 125 -17.34 -9.24 4.29
CA GLU A 125 -16.53 -10.32 3.72
C GLU A 125 -15.73 -9.82 2.49
N ALA A 126 -16.33 -8.97 1.67
CA ALA A 126 -15.68 -8.27 0.56
C ALA A 126 -14.50 -7.39 1.03
N TYR A 127 -14.68 -6.61 2.10
CA TYR A 127 -13.58 -5.82 2.67
C TYR A 127 -12.47 -6.70 3.25
N VAL A 128 -12.82 -7.79 3.94
CA VAL A 128 -11.82 -8.76 4.44
C VAL A 128 -11.02 -9.34 3.28
N ALA A 129 -11.68 -9.80 2.20
CA ALA A 129 -11.00 -10.34 1.02
C ALA A 129 -10.07 -9.31 0.35
N ALA A 130 -10.53 -8.07 0.18
CA ALA A 130 -9.70 -7.00 -0.37
C ALA A 130 -8.47 -6.69 0.51
N ASN A 131 -8.66 -6.65 1.83
CA ASN A 131 -7.57 -6.44 2.78
C ASN A 131 -6.58 -7.62 2.75
N GLU A 132 -7.06 -8.87 2.67
CA GLU A 132 -6.20 -10.05 2.58
C GLU A 132 -5.38 -10.07 1.29
N ALA A 133 -6.01 -9.72 0.16
CA ALA A 133 -5.35 -9.60 -1.14
C ALA A 133 -4.28 -8.50 -1.11
N MET A 134 -4.60 -7.31 -0.57
CA MET A 134 -3.65 -6.23 -0.39
C MET A 134 -2.46 -6.69 0.47
N LEU A 135 -2.72 -7.21 1.68
CA LEU A 135 -1.68 -7.66 2.61
C LEU A 135 -0.82 -8.81 2.06
N GLY A 136 -1.38 -9.65 1.17
CA GLY A 136 -0.63 -10.72 0.51
C GLY A 136 0.26 -10.23 -0.64
N SER A 137 0.07 -8.99 -1.09
CA SER A 137 0.77 -8.42 -2.25
C SER A 137 1.81 -7.36 -1.90
N VAL A 138 1.91 -6.96 -0.63
CA VAL A 138 2.75 -5.84 -0.18
C VAL A 138 3.92 -6.31 0.67
N THR A 139 4.99 -5.53 0.69
CA THR A 139 6.18 -5.74 1.52
C THR A 139 6.16 -4.91 2.79
N GLU A 140 5.28 -3.90 2.86
CA GLU A 140 5.05 -3.07 4.04
C GLU A 140 3.59 -2.59 4.08
N LEU A 141 3.05 -2.38 5.29
CA LEU A 141 1.78 -1.68 5.51
C LEU A 141 2.03 -0.33 6.20
N VAL A 142 1.51 0.74 5.59
CA VAL A 142 1.35 2.03 6.25
C VAL A 142 -0.05 2.13 6.86
N ALA A 143 -0.12 2.41 8.16
CA ALA A 143 -1.36 2.59 8.89
C ALA A 143 -1.50 4.06 9.33
N VAL A 144 -2.39 4.82 8.68
CA VAL A 144 -2.74 6.19 9.10
C VAL A 144 -3.83 6.09 10.17
N TRP A 145 -3.39 5.90 11.41
CA TRP A 145 -4.25 5.39 12.48
C TRP A 145 -3.82 5.90 13.85
N ASP A 146 -4.80 6.38 14.63
CA ASP A 146 -4.63 6.90 16.00
C ASP A 146 -4.37 5.85 17.07
N GLY A 147 -4.50 4.56 16.74
CA GLY A 147 -4.38 3.47 17.71
C GLY A 147 -5.67 3.15 18.48
N GLU A 148 -6.74 3.94 18.31
CA GLU A 148 -7.89 3.95 19.23
C GLU A 148 -9.17 3.32 18.64
N SER A 149 -9.05 2.27 17.83
CA SER A 149 -10.22 1.59 17.25
C SER A 149 -10.37 0.16 17.78
N PRO A 150 -11.59 -0.29 18.15
CA PRO A 150 -11.82 -1.70 18.42
C PRO A 150 -11.49 -2.53 17.18
N VAL A 151 -11.05 -3.76 17.41
CA VAL A 151 -10.78 -4.71 16.33
C VAL A 151 -12.12 -5.19 15.77
N ASP A 152 -12.59 -4.55 14.70
CA ASP A 152 -13.78 -4.94 13.95
C ASP A 152 -13.39 -5.53 12.60
N ALA A 153 -14.07 -6.60 12.18
CA ALA A 153 -13.72 -7.31 10.95
C ALA A 153 -13.85 -6.38 9.74
N GLY A 154 -12.74 -6.17 9.03
CA GLY A 154 -12.64 -5.28 7.86
C GLY A 154 -12.17 -3.86 8.17
N GLY A 155 -12.07 -3.45 9.44
CA GLY A 155 -11.58 -2.14 9.84
C GLY A 155 -10.05 -2.05 10.01
N THR A 156 -9.54 -0.82 10.16
CA THR A 156 -8.10 -0.53 10.23
C THR A 156 -7.36 -1.31 11.32
N ALA A 157 -7.92 -1.41 12.52
CA ALA A 157 -7.28 -2.13 13.62
C ALA A 157 -7.09 -3.63 13.30
N SER A 158 -8.07 -4.25 12.64
CA SER A 158 -7.98 -5.65 12.19
C SER A 158 -6.91 -5.83 11.11
N VAL A 159 -6.81 -4.91 10.15
CA VAL A 159 -5.78 -4.95 9.10
C VAL A 159 -4.38 -4.83 9.72
N VAL A 160 -4.20 -3.92 10.67
CA VAL A 160 -2.92 -3.74 11.40
C VAL A 160 -2.56 -4.99 12.21
N ALA A 161 -3.53 -5.58 12.91
CA ALA A 161 -3.31 -6.80 13.68
C ALA A 161 -2.92 -7.97 12.76
N GLU A 162 -3.60 -8.11 11.62
CA GLU A 162 -3.33 -9.15 10.63
C GLU A 162 -1.96 -8.99 9.97
N ALA A 163 -1.59 -7.77 9.59
CA ALA A 163 -0.25 -7.46 9.06
C ALA A 163 0.85 -7.88 10.04
N ARG A 164 0.72 -7.49 11.32
CA ARG A 164 1.65 -7.87 12.38
C ARG A 164 1.71 -9.39 12.55
N ARG A 165 0.57 -10.09 12.50
CA ARG A 165 0.50 -11.56 12.60
C ARG A 165 1.25 -12.24 11.46
N ARG A 166 1.27 -11.64 10.26
CA ARG A 166 2.03 -12.13 9.09
C ARG A 166 3.53 -11.81 9.15
N GLY A 167 3.98 -11.02 10.14
CA GLY A 167 5.34 -10.50 10.18
C GLY A 167 5.60 -9.39 9.16
N LEU A 168 4.54 -8.81 8.58
CA LEU A 168 4.65 -7.68 7.67
C LEU A 168 5.05 -6.43 8.46
N PRO A 169 6.10 -5.68 8.06
CA PRO A 169 6.41 -4.39 8.66
C PRO A 169 5.20 -3.45 8.63
N VAL A 170 4.91 -2.82 9.77
CA VAL A 170 3.82 -1.84 9.90
C VAL A 170 4.37 -0.50 10.35
N THR A 171 4.26 0.52 9.50
CA THR A 171 4.57 1.91 9.83
C THR A 171 3.28 2.64 10.20
N VAL A 172 3.17 3.09 11.44
CA VAL A 172 2.02 3.89 11.91
C VAL A 172 2.31 5.38 11.70
N ILE A 173 1.41 6.08 11.03
CA ILE A 173 1.47 7.52 10.81
C ILE A 173 0.30 8.18 11.55
N TRP A 174 0.61 8.79 12.68
CA TRP A 174 -0.31 9.64 13.44
C TRP A 174 0.47 10.78 14.10
N PRO A 175 0.73 11.88 13.36
CA PRO A 175 1.59 12.96 13.83
C PRO A 175 1.02 13.67 15.06
N GLU A 176 1.89 14.33 15.84
CA GLU A 176 1.44 15.20 16.92
C GLU A 176 0.50 16.31 16.37
N GLY A 177 -0.60 16.57 17.08
CA GLY A 177 -1.66 17.48 16.62
C GLY A 177 -2.64 16.86 15.61
N ALA A 178 -2.47 15.59 15.23
CA ALA A 178 -3.44 14.87 14.42
C ALA A 178 -4.77 14.65 15.17
N SER A 179 -5.87 14.74 14.43
CA SER A 179 -7.24 14.54 14.90
C SER A 179 -8.16 14.12 13.75
N ARG A 180 -9.29 13.52 14.10
CA ARG A 180 -10.35 13.10 13.19
C ARG A 180 -11.72 13.55 13.71
N ARG A 181 -12.70 13.64 12.82
CA ARG A 181 -14.04 14.19 13.07
C ARG A 181 -15.06 13.17 13.57
#